data_AF-A0A062C0X7-F1
#
_entry.id   AF-A0A062C0X7-F1
#
_cell.length_a   1.000
_cell.length_b   1.000
_cell.length_c   1.000
_cell.angle_alpha   90.00
_cell.angle_beta   90.00
_cell.angle_gamma   90.00
#
_symmetry.space_group_name_H-M   'P 1'
#
loop_
_entity.id
_entity.type
_entity.pdbx_description
1 polymer ?
#
loop_
_entity_poly.entity_id
_entity_poly.type
_entity_poly.pdbx_seq_one_letter_code
_entity_poly.pdbx_strand_id
1 'polypeptide(L)' 'MLKSKEYQLGTPLFEEELDVGSQYFDQIPKIINYQNHDFCVKSKELSRKQIFDDFEESQVIIVKVIALN' A
#
# COMPACT_ATOMS: atom_id res chain seq x y z
N MET A 1 -5.38 3.98 24.73
CA MET A 1 -6.16 5.12 24.21
C MET A 1 -5.76 5.32 22.76
N LEU A 2 -6.62 4.93 21.81
CA LEU A 2 -6.43 5.24 20.40
C LEU A 2 -6.73 6.73 20.25
N LYS A 3 -5.70 7.58 20.26
CA LYS A 3 -5.88 8.97 19.83
C LYS A 3 -6.22 8.89 18.36
N SER A 4 -7.46 9.19 18.03
CA SER A 4 -7.92 9.53 16.68
C SER A 4 -7.05 10.65 16.15
N LYS A 5 -5.85 10.31 15.64
CA LYS A 5 -5.15 11.15 14.68
C LYS A 5 -6.01 11.06 13.45
N GLU A 6 -6.72 12.15 13.21
CA GLU A 6 -7.39 12.47 11.97
C GLU A 6 -6.55 11.89 10.82
N TYR A 7 -7.14 10.95 10.08
CA TYR A 7 -6.54 10.48 8.84
C TYR A 7 -6.34 11.70 7.95
N GLN A 8 -5.12 12.22 7.90
CA GLN A 8 -4.79 13.33 7.03
C GLN A 8 -4.85 12.80 5.60
N LEU A 9 -5.77 13.36 4.83
CA LEU A 9 -5.94 13.08 3.41
C LEU A 9 -4.62 13.39 2.70
N GLY A 10 -3.84 12.35 2.37
CA GLY A 10 -2.54 12.50 1.72
C GLY A 10 -1.41 11.63 2.28
N THR A 11 -1.54 11.07 3.48
CA THR A 11 -0.52 10.18 4.06
C THR A 11 -0.96 8.72 3.97
N PRO A 12 -0.12 7.80 3.45
CA PRO A 12 -0.46 6.38 3.44
C PRO A 12 -0.64 5.85 4.87
N LEU A 13 -1.64 5.00 5.06
CA LEU A 13 -1.97 4.36 6.34
C LEU A 13 -0.84 3.43 6.81
N PHE A 14 -0.12 2.87 5.84
CA PHE A 14 1.01 1.98 5.99
C PHE A 14 1.88 2.07 4.72
N GLU A 15 3.19 2.05 4.88
CA GLU A 15 4.18 2.00 3.80
C GLU A 15 5.26 1.01 4.23
N GLU A 16 5.65 0.13 3.31
CA GLU A 16 6.66 -0.91 3.54
C GLU A 16 7.44 -1.15 2.26
N GLU A 17 8.75 -1.28 2.40
CA GLU A 17 9.65 -1.66 1.33
C GLU A 17 9.76 -3.19 1.28
N LEU A 18 9.49 -3.77 0.12
CA LEU A 18 9.42 -5.21 -0.08
C LEU A 18 10.41 -5.64 -1.17
N ASP A 19 11.28 -6.59 -0.86
CA ASP A 19 12.14 -7.27 -1.84
C ASP A 19 11.38 -8.43 -2.48
N VAL A 20 10.49 -8.09 -3.43
CA VAL A 20 9.56 -9.04 -4.06
C VAL A 20 9.66 -8.99 -5.59
N GLY A 21 9.37 -10.13 -6.23
CA GLY A 21 9.37 -10.23 -7.68
C GLY A 21 8.18 -9.52 -8.35
N SER A 22 8.24 -9.37 -9.68
CA SER A 22 7.24 -8.68 -10.50
C SER A 22 5.81 -9.26 -10.43
N GLN A 23 5.65 -10.49 -9.94
CA GLN A 23 4.35 -11.15 -9.77
C GLN A 23 3.58 -10.67 -8.53
N TYR A 24 4.22 -9.92 -7.63
CA TYR A 24 3.63 -9.52 -6.36
C TYR A 24 2.33 -8.74 -6.52
N PHE A 25 2.24 -7.88 -7.55
CA PHE A 25 1.05 -7.09 -7.84
C PHE A 25 -0.21 -7.95 -8.00
N ASP A 26 -0.11 -9.11 -8.64
CA ASP A 26 -1.21 -10.04 -8.84
C ASP A 26 -1.54 -10.84 -7.58
N GLN A 27 -0.56 -11.02 -6.70
CA GLN A 27 -0.68 -11.77 -5.45
C GLN A 27 -1.28 -10.95 -4.29
N ILE A 28 -1.45 -9.63 -4.45
CA ILE A 28 -2.07 -8.77 -3.42
C ILE A 28 -3.46 -9.32 -3.08
N PRO A 29 -3.70 -9.69 -1.80
CA PRO A 29 -4.94 -10.34 -1.40
C PRO A 29 -6.12 -9.38 -1.45
N LYS A 30 -7.34 -9.92 -1.59
CA LYS A 30 -8.56 -9.11 -1.54
C LYS A 30 -8.82 -8.52 -0.16
N ILE A 31 -8.40 -9.22 0.90
CA ILE A 31 -8.51 -8.80 2.30
C ILE A 31 -7.10 -8.68 2.88
N ILE A 32 -6.78 -7.54 3.47
CA ILE A 32 -5.53 -7.25 4.17
C ILE A 32 -5.85 -7.17 5.65
N ASN A 33 -5.21 -8.00 6.48
CA ASN A 33 -5.30 -7.89 7.93
C ASN A 33 -4.18 -6.99 8.45
N TYR A 34 -4.53 -5.94 9.17
CA TYR A 34 -3.57 -5.01 9.75
C TYR A 34 -4.06 -4.48 11.08
N GLN A 35 -3.22 -4.56 12.12
CA GLN A 35 -3.55 -4.13 13.50
C GLN A 35 -4.90 -4.66 14.02
N ASN A 36 -5.21 -5.94 13.79
CA ASN A 36 -6.47 -6.57 14.20
C ASN A 36 -7.73 -5.97 13.53
N HIS A 37 -7.54 -5.34 12.36
CA HIS A 37 -8.61 -4.88 11.48
C HIS A 37 -8.49 -5.53 10.11
N ASP A 38 -9.62 -5.89 9.53
CA ASP A 38 -9.68 -6.40 8.17
C ASP A 38 -10.00 -5.26 7.20
N PHE A 39 -9.23 -5.19 6.12
CA PHE A 39 -9.36 -4.18 5.10
C PHE A 39 -9.65 -4.83 3.74
N CYS A 40 -10.74 -4.45 3.09
CA CYS A 40 -11.06 -4.92 1.75
C CYS A 40 -10.41 -4.02 0.70
N VAL A 41 -9.59 -4.62 -0.16
CA VAL A 41 -8.95 -3.93 -1.28
C VAL A 41 -10.00 -3.52 -2.31
N LYS A 42 -10.03 -2.22 -2.62
CA LYS A 42 -10.89 -1.63 -3.66
C LYS A 42 -10.16 -1.44 -4.98
N SER A 43 -8.91 -1.01 -4.91
CA SER A 43 -8.07 -0.86 -6.10
C SER A 43 -6.59 -1.00 -5.74
N LYS A 44 -5.80 -1.37 -6.74
CA LYS A 44 -4.35 -1.40 -6.70
C LYS A 44 -3.79 -0.76 -7.96
N GLU A 45 -2.77 0.07 -7.82
CA GLU A 45 -2.19 0.85 -8.91
C GLU A 45 -0.67 0.68 -8.88
N LEU A 46 -0.07 0.17 -9.96
CA LEU A 46 1.39 0.07 -10.11
C LEU A 46 1.90 1.36 -10.73
N SER A 47 2.76 2.08 -10.00
CA SER A 47 3.39 3.31 -10.46
C SER A 47 4.89 3.12 -10.59
N ARG A 48 5.41 3.40 -11.78
CA ARG A 48 6.86 3.47 -12.01
C ARG A 48 7.34 4.86 -11.63
N LYS A 49 8.15 4.98 -10.58
CA LYS A 49 8.88 6.24 -10.35
C LYS A 49 9.98 6.32 -11.40
N GLN A 50 9.89 7.28 -12.32
CA GLN A 50 11.05 7.68 -13.10
C GLN A 50 11.91 8.55 -12.19
N ILE A 51 12.98 7.99 -11.65
CA ILE A 51 14.00 8.74 -10.94
C ILE A 51 15.02 9.17 -12.00
N PHE A 52 14.99 10.45 -12.38
CA PHE A 52 16.04 11.08 -13.19
C PHE A 52 17.22 11.40 -12.27
N ASP A 53 17.90 10.35 -11.82
CA ASP A 53 19.32 10.31 -11.43
C ASP A 53 19.59 8.87 -10.99
N ASP A 54 20.63 8.28 -11.58
CA ASP A 54 21.22 6.97 -11.34
C ASP A 54 20.63 6.10 -10.20
N PHE A 55 20.17 4.91 -10.60
CA PHE A 55 20.44 3.61 -9.97
C PHE A 55 19.37 2.79 -9.25
N GLU A 56 18.09 3.17 -9.18
CA GLU A 56 17.07 2.23 -8.65
C GLU A 56 15.78 2.18 -9.48
N GLU A 57 15.58 1.07 -10.21
CA GLU A 57 14.28 0.70 -10.76
C GLU A 57 13.35 0.26 -9.62
N SER A 58 12.92 1.21 -8.81
CA SER A 58 11.92 0.96 -7.78
C SER A 58 10.51 1.06 -8.37
N GLN A 59 9.66 0.10 -8.00
CA GLN A 59 8.24 0.10 -8.35
C GLN A 59 7.43 0.36 -7.09
N VAL A 60 6.43 1.23 -7.21
CA VAL A 60 5.55 1.56 -6.09
C VAL A 60 4.16 1.02 -6.40
N ILE A 61 3.58 0.27 -5.47
CA ILE A 61 2.20 -0.19 -5.57
C ILE A 61 1.37 0.56 -4.54
N ILE A 62 0.34 1.27 -5.02
CA ILE A 62 -0.62 1.96 -4.15
C ILE A 62 -1.87 1.11 -4.04
N VAL A 63 -2.22 0.70 -2.82
CA VAL A 63 -3.42 -0.10 -2.54
C VAL A 63 -4.43 0.75 -1.79
N LYS A 64 -5.61 0.95 -2.38
CA LYS A 64 -6.74 1.63 -1.71
C LYS A 64 -7.63 0.57 -1.08
N VAL A 65 -7.91 0.76 0.21
CA VAL A 65 -8.68 -0.19 1.01
C VAL A 65 -9.84 0.49 1.73
N ILE A 66 -10.83 -0.30 2.15
CA ILE A 66 -11.86 0.10 3.11
C ILE A 66 -11.82 -0.82 4.32
N ALA A 67 -12.07 -0.28 5.51
CA ALA A 67 -12.24 -1.12 6.70
C ALA A 67 -13.51 -1.99 6.55
N LEU A 68 -13.40 -3.25 6.95
CA LEU A 68 -14.54 -4.13 7.19
C LEU A 68 -14.90 -4.04 8.68
N ASN A 69 -16.21 -3.98 8.96
CA ASN A 69 -16.76 -3.94 10.32
C ASN A 69 -16.83 -5.33 10.93
#